data_AF-A0A7C3FT59-F1
#
_entry.id   AF-A0A7C3FT59-F1
#
_cell.length_a   1.000
_cell.length_b   1.000
_cell.length_c   1.000
_cell.angle_alpha   90.00
_cell.angle_beta   90.00
_cell.angle_gamma   90.00
#
_symmetry.space_group_name_H-M   'P 1'
#
loop_
_entity.id
_entity.type
_entity.pdbx_description
1 polymer ?
#
loop_
_entity_poly.entity_id
_entity_poly.type
_entity_poly.pdbx_seq_one_letter_code
_entity_poly.pdbx_strand_id
1 'polypeptide(L)'
;MDEKKVFRENKEEAESKAAEDRKKRVESARLKRAQAARKLSPDEAKRALKQTRKGEIEIIAEHEIVMGDTLSHISKKYYGSAYHYPFLHEFNKDVIGDDPNVIKVGTVIKIPKLPDDKK
;
A
#
# COMPACT_ATOMS: atom_id res chain seq x y z
N MET A 1 -64.64 26.33 22.55
CA MET A 1 -63.62 25.32 22.84
C MET A 1 -63.18 24.75 21.50
N ASP A 2 -61.88 24.85 21.24
CA ASP A 2 -61.09 23.89 20.47
C ASP A 2 -60.91 23.98 18.93
N GLU A 3 -59.71 23.48 18.59
CA GLU A 3 -59.28 22.81 17.36
C GLU A 3 -58.47 23.58 16.30
N LYS A 4 -58.58 24.91 16.18
CA LYS A 4 -57.80 25.62 15.11
C LYS A 4 -56.43 26.18 15.52
N LYS A 5 -56.06 26.13 16.80
CA LYS A 5 -54.75 26.63 17.29
C LYS A 5 -53.68 25.53 17.43
N VAL A 6 -54.10 24.27 17.61
CA VAL A 6 -53.18 23.14 17.88
C VAL A 6 -52.46 22.63 16.61
N PHE A 7 -53.01 22.88 15.42
CA PHE A 7 -52.44 22.36 14.17
C PHE A 7 -51.28 23.18 13.59
N ARG A 8 -51.12 24.44 14.00
CA ARG A 8 -50.04 25.31 13.51
C ARG A 8 -48.74 25.13 14.30
N GLU A 9 -48.85 24.82 15.59
CA GLU A 9 -47.69 24.61 16.48
C GLU A 9 -46.94 23.29 16.17
N ASN A 10 -47.64 22.27 15.70
CA ASN A 10 -47.04 20.96 15.36
C ASN A 10 -46.30 20.91 14.01
N LYS A 11 -46.34 21.97 13.19
CA LYS A 11 -45.70 21.98 11.85
C LYS A 11 -44.27 22.53 11.88
N GLU A 12 -43.99 23.52 12.73
CA GLU A 12 -42.66 24.16 12.82
C GLU A 12 -41.62 23.35 13.63
N GLU A 13 -42.05 22.52 14.58
CA GLU A 13 -41.15 21.62 15.33
C GLU A 13 -40.63 20.43 14.49
N ALA A 14 -41.38 20.04 13.45
CA ALA A 14 -40.97 18.96 12.55
C ALA A 14 -39.87 19.41 11.56
N GLU A 15 -39.93 20.66 11.10
CA GLU A 15 -38.96 21.21 10.14
C GLU A 15 -37.63 21.61 10.81
N SER A 16 -37.68 22.08 12.06
CA SER A 16 -36.49 22.41 12.86
C SER A 16 -35.67 21.18 13.27
N LYS A 17 -36.33 20.05 13.60
CA LYS A 17 -35.64 18.76 13.83
C LYS A 17 -35.05 18.17 12.54
N ALA A 18 -35.74 18.29 11.40
CA ALA A 18 -35.25 17.77 10.12
C ALA A 18 -34.05 18.57 9.56
N ALA A 19 -34.02 19.89 9.77
CA ALA A 19 -32.89 20.73 9.35
C ALA A 19 -31.63 20.49 10.20
N GLU A 20 -31.80 20.23 11.50
CA GLU A 20 -30.69 19.93 12.40
C GLU A 20 -30.10 18.53 12.17
N ASP A 21 -30.95 17.52 11.91
CA ASP A 21 -30.50 16.17 11.56
C ASP A 21 -29.75 16.16 10.21
N ARG A 22 -30.21 16.95 9.24
CA ARG A 22 -29.53 17.09 7.94
C ARG A 22 -28.17 17.79 8.08
N LYS A 23 -28.04 18.80 8.95
CA LYS A 23 -26.75 19.45 9.26
C LYS A 23 -25.80 18.49 9.99
N LYS A 24 -26.29 17.72 10.96
CA LYS A 24 -25.50 16.70 11.69
C LYS A 24 -25.07 15.53 10.79
N ARG A 25 -25.87 15.14 9.79
CA ARG A 25 -25.51 14.12 8.78
C ARG A 25 -24.44 14.61 7.79
N VAL A 26 -24.49 15.89 7.39
CA VAL A 26 -23.49 16.46 6.48
C VAL A 26 -22.14 16.65 7.19
N GLU A 27 -22.13 17.12 8.44
CA GLU A 27 -20.90 17.25 9.24
C GLU A 27 -20.30 15.88 9.60
N SER A 28 -21.11 14.89 9.97
CA SER A 28 -20.60 13.53 10.23
C SER A 28 -20.10 12.82 8.96
N ALA A 29 -20.65 13.11 7.78
CA ALA A 29 -20.12 12.64 6.50
C ALA A 29 -18.80 13.34 6.14
N ARG A 30 -18.66 14.64 6.45
CA ARG A 30 -17.43 15.41 6.25
C ARG A 30 -16.31 14.97 7.20
N LEU A 31 -16.65 14.68 8.46
CA LEU A 31 -15.72 14.14 9.46
C LEU A 31 -15.28 12.72 9.10
N LYS A 32 -16.17 11.86 8.61
CA LYS A 32 -15.83 10.52 8.10
C LYS A 32 -14.96 10.56 6.84
N ARG A 33 -15.19 11.50 5.92
CA ARG A 33 -14.33 11.72 4.74
C ARG A 33 -12.95 12.31 5.11
N ALA A 34 -12.89 13.24 6.06
CA ALA A 34 -11.62 13.78 6.56
C ALA A 34 -10.83 12.74 7.38
N GLN A 35 -11.51 11.83 8.10
CA GLN A 35 -10.90 10.68 8.74
C GLN A 35 -10.51 9.59 7.74
N ALA A 36 -11.27 9.37 6.67
CA ALA A 36 -10.92 8.45 5.58
C ALA A 36 -9.73 8.97 4.75
N ALA A 37 -9.64 10.28 4.51
CA ALA A 37 -8.50 10.93 3.86
C ALA A 37 -7.24 10.96 4.75
N ARG A 38 -7.38 10.89 6.08
CA ARG A 38 -6.28 10.61 7.02
C ARG A 38 -5.99 9.12 7.20
N LYS A 39 -6.80 8.23 6.60
CA LYS A 39 -6.69 6.76 6.71
C LYS A 39 -6.18 6.08 5.44
N LEU A 40 -5.88 6.78 4.36
CA LEU A 40 -4.83 6.26 3.48
C LEU A 40 -3.52 6.45 4.22
N SER A 41 -3.12 5.40 4.93
CA SER A 41 -1.81 5.37 5.54
C SER A 41 -0.77 5.55 4.42
N PRO A 42 0.32 6.30 4.65
CA PRO A 42 1.46 6.32 3.72
C PRO A 42 1.91 4.91 3.29
N ASP A 43 1.62 3.91 4.13
CA ASP A 43 1.78 2.49 3.88
C ASP A 43 0.95 1.93 2.71
N GLU A 44 -0.32 2.33 2.52
CA GLU A 44 -1.14 1.82 1.40
C GLU A 44 -0.70 2.43 0.07
N ALA A 45 -0.35 3.72 0.05
CA ALA A 45 0.24 4.36 -1.13
C ALA A 45 1.62 3.77 -1.47
N LYS A 46 2.46 3.48 -0.47
CA LYS A 46 3.74 2.76 -0.67
C LYS A 46 3.53 1.34 -1.15
N ARG A 47 2.55 0.60 -0.62
CA ARG A 47 2.23 -0.76 -1.07
C ARG A 47 1.74 -0.77 -2.51
N ALA A 48 0.87 0.17 -2.90
CA ALA A 48 0.42 0.31 -4.28
C ALA A 48 1.58 0.66 -5.22
N LEU A 49 2.44 1.63 -4.89
CA LEU A 49 3.63 1.98 -5.69
C LEU A 49 4.65 0.84 -5.79
N LYS A 50 4.81 0.05 -4.72
CA LYS A 50 5.70 -1.12 -4.69
C LYS A 50 5.15 -2.26 -5.55
N GLN A 51 3.83 -2.40 -5.59
CA GLN A 51 3.13 -3.42 -6.35
C GLN A 51 3.05 -3.06 -7.85
N THR A 52 2.92 -1.77 -8.21
CA THR A 52 2.98 -1.33 -9.62
C THR A 52 4.39 -1.48 -10.20
N ARG A 53 5.44 -1.09 -9.47
CA ARG A 53 6.83 -1.25 -9.94
C ARG A 53 7.22 -2.72 -10.14
N LYS A 54 6.64 -3.66 -9.38
CA LYS A 54 6.93 -5.10 -9.53
C LYS A 54 6.46 -5.66 -10.88
N GLY A 55 5.44 -5.03 -11.52
CA GLY A 55 4.92 -5.44 -12.83
C GLY A 55 5.71 -4.90 -14.04
N GLU A 56 6.53 -3.86 -13.85
CA GLU A 56 7.36 -3.25 -14.89
C GLU A 56 8.79 -3.79 -14.92
N ILE A 57 9.15 -4.60 -13.92
CA ILE A 57 10.51 -5.14 -13.78
C ILE A 57 10.65 -6.40 -14.63
N GLU A 58 11.38 -6.29 -15.74
CA GLU A 58 11.75 -7.41 -16.60
C GLU A 58 12.66 -8.40 -15.86
N ILE A 59 12.44 -9.71 -15.97
CA ILE A 59 13.39 -10.71 -15.44
C ILE A 59 14.44 -10.99 -16.51
N ILE A 60 15.72 -10.76 -16.17
CA ILE A 60 16.83 -10.95 -17.11
C ILE A 60 17.49 -12.32 -17.00
N ALA A 61 17.37 -12.97 -15.84
CA ALA A 61 17.92 -14.31 -15.60
C ALA A 61 17.24 -14.98 -14.41
N GLU A 62 17.44 -16.27 -14.26
CA GLU A 62 17.20 -17.01 -13.02
C GLU A 62 18.52 -17.60 -12.54
N HIS A 63 18.70 -17.68 -11.22
CA HIS A 63 19.94 -18.15 -10.61
C HIS A 63 19.61 -19.10 -9.46
N GLU A 64 20.16 -20.30 -9.52
CA GLU A 64 20.12 -21.24 -8.41
C GLU A 64 21.29 -20.93 -7.47
N ILE A 65 20.97 -20.65 -6.20
CA ILE A 65 21.96 -20.34 -5.17
C ILE A 65 22.76 -21.61 -4.88
N VAL A 66 24.08 -21.58 -5.12
CA VAL A 66 24.98 -22.69 -4.77
C VAL A 66 25.79 -22.40 -3.51
N MET A 67 26.49 -23.41 -3.01
CA MET A 67 27.34 -23.26 -1.83
C MET A 67 28.43 -22.19 -2.08
N GLY A 68 28.50 -21.20 -1.18
CA GLY A 68 29.46 -20.09 -1.28
C GLY A 68 28.92 -18.85 -1.99
N ASP A 69 27.72 -18.91 -2.59
CA ASP A 69 27.06 -17.72 -3.09
C ASP A 69 26.60 -16.81 -1.96
N THR A 70 26.57 -15.51 -2.24
CA THR A 70 25.95 -14.50 -1.39
C THR A 70 25.10 -13.58 -2.25
N LEU A 71 24.06 -12.96 -1.69
CA LEU A 71 23.25 -11.98 -2.45
C LEU A 71 24.09 -10.83 -3.01
N SER A 72 25.15 -10.44 -2.29
CA SER A 72 26.10 -9.43 -2.76
C SER A 72 26.92 -9.91 -3.96
N HIS A 73 27.40 -11.16 -3.96
CA HIS A 73 28.11 -11.73 -5.11
C HIS A 73 27.20 -11.90 -6.32
N ILE A 74 25.98 -12.40 -6.12
CA ILE A 74 24.98 -12.55 -7.18
C ILE A 74 24.63 -11.17 -7.76
N SER A 75 24.34 -10.19 -6.90
CA SER A 75 24.12 -8.80 -7.31
C SER A 75 25.29 -8.26 -8.13
N LYS A 76 26.53 -8.45 -7.67
CA LYS A 76 27.72 -7.99 -8.39
C LYS A 76 27.88 -8.70 -9.75
N LYS A 77 27.54 -9.98 -9.83
CA LYS A 77 27.62 -10.78 -11.06
C LYS A 77 26.64 -10.30 -12.13
N TYR A 78 25.39 -9.99 -11.75
CA TYR A 78 24.34 -9.62 -12.70
C TYR A 78 24.21 -8.12 -12.93
N TYR A 79 24.50 -7.29 -11.92
CA TYR A 79 24.36 -5.84 -11.97
C TYR A 79 25.69 -5.09 -11.97
N GLY A 80 26.82 -5.79 -11.88
CA GLY A 80 28.15 -5.18 -11.76
C GLY A 80 28.47 -4.61 -10.37
N SER A 81 27.48 -4.51 -9.48
CA SER A 81 27.63 -3.89 -8.16
C SER A 81 26.94 -4.72 -7.07
N ALA A 82 27.63 -4.87 -5.93
CA ALA A 82 27.08 -5.53 -4.75
C ALA A 82 25.99 -4.69 -4.06
N TYR A 83 25.96 -3.36 -4.28
CA TYR A 83 25.03 -2.45 -3.61
C TYR A 83 23.56 -2.70 -3.93
N HIS A 84 23.25 -3.43 -5.00
CA HIS A 84 21.88 -3.75 -5.41
C HIS A 84 21.35 -5.06 -4.82
N TYR A 85 22.10 -5.71 -3.92
CA TYR A 85 21.62 -6.89 -3.20
C TYR A 85 20.27 -6.66 -2.47
N PRO A 86 19.95 -5.47 -1.90
CA PRO A 86 18.66 -5.26 -1.24
C PRO A 86 17.49 -5.26 -2.22
N PHE A 87 17.71 -4.79 -3.45
CA PHE A 87 16.70 -4.84 -4.52
C PHE A 87 16.45 -6.29 -4.97
N LEU A 88 17.53 -7.05 -5.16
CA LEU A 88 17.43 -8.48 -5.47
C LEU A 88 16.70 -9.25 -4.36
N HIS A 89 17.04 -8.98 -3.11
CA HIS A 89 16.38 -9.57 -1.94
C HIS A 89 14.90 -9.20 -1.91
N GLU A 90 14.55 -7.93 -2.05
CA GLU A 90 13.17 -7.47 -1.99
C GLU A 90 12.30 -8.09 -3.09
N PHE A 91 12.85 -8.27 -4.29
CA PHE A 91 12.15 -8.93 -5.38
C PHE A 91 11.87 -10.41 -5.08
N ASN A 92 12.85 -11.09 -4.49
CA ASN A 92 12.83 -12.52 -4.16
C ASN A 92 12.48 -12.79 -2.70
N LYS A 93 11.92 -11.82 -1.98
CA LYS A 93 11.61 -11.94 -0.55
C LYS A 93 10.67 -13.11 -0.27
N ASP A 94 9.83 -13.43 -1.25
CA ASP A 94 8.90 -14.56 -1.23
C ASP A 94 9.62 -15.92 -1.12
N VAL A 95 10.80 -16.06 -1.71
CA VAL A 95 11.61 -17.30 -1.71
C VAL A 95 12.76 -17.27 -0.70
N ILE A 96 13.38 -16.11 -0.47
CA ILE A 96 14.51 -15.97 0.48
C ILE A 96 14.03 -15.82 1.92
N GLY A 97 12.89 -15.17 2.14
CA GLY A 97 12.35 -14.85 3.46
C GLY A 97 12.71 -13.43 3.92
N ASP A 98 12.56 -13.17 5.22
CA ASP A 98 12.80 -11.85 5.80
C ASP A 98 14.28 -11.52 6.02
N ASP A 99 15.11 -12.55 6.21
CA ASP A 99 16.54 -12.41 6.52
C ASP A 99 17.43 -12.49 5.27
N PRO A 100 18.00 -11.37 4.80
CA PRO A 100 18.86 -11.36 3.61
C PRO A 100 20.19 -12.08 3.80
N ASN A 101 20.61 -12.31 5.05
CA ASN A 101 21.85 -13.02 5.37
C ASN A 101 21.67 -14.54 5.41
N VAL A 102 20.43 -15.02 5.43
CA VAL A 102 20.10 -16.45 5.50
C VAL A 102 19.54 -16.88 4.16
N ILE A 103 20.42 -17.19 3.21
CA ILE A 103 20.03 -17.75 1.91
C ILE A 103 20.23 -19.26 1.90
N LYS A 104 19.25 -19.99 1.36
CA LYS A 104 19.28 -21.46 1.28
C LYS A 104 19.89 -21.88 -0.06
N VAL A 105 20.89 -22.75 0.00
CA VAL A 105 21.46 -23.42 -1.18
C VAL A 105 20.39 -24.27 -1.86
N GLY A 106 20.39 -24.30 -3.19
CA GLY A 106 19.36 -24.93 -4.03
C GLY A 106 18.11 -24.08 -4.26
N THR A 107 18.07 -22.85 -3.73
CA THR A 107 16.95 -21.93 -3.98
C THR A 107 17.13 -21.25 -5.33
N VAL A 108 16.14 -21.39 -6.22
CA VAL A 108 16.10 -20.64 -7.48
C VAL A 108 15.51 -19.26 -7.22
N ILE A 109 16.30 -18.22 -7.50
CA ILE A 109 15.89 -16.82 -7.41
C ILE A 109 15.83 -16.19 -8.79
N LYS A 110 14.90 -15.24 -8.97
CA LYS A 110 14.75 -14.48 -10.21
C LYS A 110 15.61 -13.24 -10.15
N ILE A 111 16.32 -12.94 -11.22
CA ILE A 111 17.17 -11.76 -11.35
C ILE A 111 16.41 -10.69 -12.12
N PRO A 112 15.78 -9.72 -11.43
CA PRO A 112 15.13 -8.59 -12.08
C PRO A 112 16.14 -7.64 -12.76
N LYS A 113 15.76 -7.03 -13.87
CA LYS A 113 16.50 -5.90 -14.45
C LYS A 113 16.46 -4.73 -13.48
N LEU A 114 17.58 -4.05 -13.29
CA LEU A 114 17.57 -2.78 -12.58
C LEU A 114 16.80 -1.74 -13.39
N PRO A 115 15.93 -0.95 -12.75
CA PRO A 115 15.38 0.23 -13.41
C PRO A 115 16.51 1.18 -13.78
N ASP A 116 16.35 1.92 -14.89
CA ASP A 116 17.38 2.80 -15.47
C ASP A 116 17.93 3.82 -14.45
N ASP A 117 17.07 4.28 -13.54
CA ASP A 117 17.39 5.20 -12.44
C ASP A 117 18.39 4.65 -11.41
N LYS A 118 18.64 3.33 -11.41
CA LYS A 118 19.51 2.63 -10.43
C LYS A 118 20.73 1.96 -11.06
N LYS A 119 21.07 2.30 -12.29
CA LYS A 119 22.16 1.68 -13.06
C LYS A 119 23.53 2.27 -12.75
#